data_AF-A0AAD8EAT1-F1
#
_entry.id   AF-A0AAD8EAT1-F1
#
_cell.length_a   1.000
_cell.length_b   1.000
_cell.length_c   1.000
_cell.angle_alpha   90.00
_cell.angle_beta   90.00
_cell.angle_gamma   90.00
#
_symmetry.space_group_name_H-M   'P 1'
#
loop_
_entity.id
_entity.type
_entity.pdbx_description
1 polymer ?
#
loop_
_entity_poly.entity_id
_entity_poly.type
_entity_poly.pdbx_seq_one_letter_code
_entity_poly.pdbx_strand_id
1 'polypeptide(L)'
;SFMMTESMKFGPEWLRNLSQDGCTQPSVISTPRCQLAEHRYGREEMLALFDHTVKAPDLLSSIPSLYVEKTQEPLALQQMTEDET
;
A
#
# COMPACT_ATOMS: atom_id res chain seq x y z
N SER A 1 2.63 -29.86 36.86
CA SER A 1 3.02 -28.83 35.89
C SER A 1 1.90 -28.58 34.92
N PHE A 2 1.22 -27.43 35.04
CA PHE A 2 0.49 -26.89 33.90
C PHE A 2 1.40 -25.82 33.31
N MET A 3 2.01 -26.11 32.16
CA MET A 3 2.61 -25.08 31.33
C MET A 3 1.42 -24.22 30.88
N MET A 4 1.21 -23.09 31.55
CA MET A 4 0.51 -22.00 30.89
C MET A 4 1.40 -21.67 29.71
N THR A 5 0.95 -22.04 28.52
CA THR A 5 1.56 -21.61 27.27
C THR A 5 1.59 -20.09 27.34
N GLU A 6 2.73 -19.54 27.76
CA GLU A 6 3.06 -18.14 27.58
C GLU A 6 2.89 -17.92 26.08
N SER A 7 1.74 -17.39 25.70
CA SER A 7 1.44 -17.07 24.32
C SER A 7 2.49 -16.06 23.93
N MET A 8 3.52 -16.51 23.19
CA MET A 8 4.65 -15.68 22.82
C MET A 8 4.11 -14.48 22.06
N LYS A 9 4.20 -13.32 22.71
CA LYS A 9 3.71 -12.02 22.25
C LYS A 9 4.67 -11.46 21.20
N PHE A 10 4.70 -12.08 20.02
CA PHE A 10 5.46 -11.58 18.88
C PHE A 10 4.71 -10.43 18.18
N GLY A 11 5.49 -9.47 17.70
CA GLY A 11 5.02 -8.40 16.82
C GLY A 11 4.76 -7.06 17.51
N PRO A 12 4.68 -5.97 16.73
CA PRO A 12 4.39 -4.64 17.25
C PRO A 12 3.00 -4.60 17.91
N GLU A 13 2.83 -3.70 18.89
CA GLU A 13 1.62 -3.66 19.74
C GLU A 13 0.30 -3.49 18.96
N TRP A 14 0.33 -2.88 17.76
CA TRP A 14 -0.86 -2.78 16.89
C TRP A 14 -1.38 -4.15 16.42
N LEU A 15 -0.48 -5.13 16.22
CA LEU A 15 -0.83 -6.49 15.82
C LEU A 15 -1.44 -7.29 16.98
N ARG A 16 -0.94 -7.06 18.20
CA ARG A 16 -1.43 -7.69 19.41
C ARG A 16 -2.80 -7.20 19.83
N ASN A 17 -3.07 -5.90 19.74
CA ASN A 17 -4.39 -5.36 20.05
C ASN A 17 -5.47 -6.00 19.16
N LEU A 18 -5.22 -6.12 17.85
CA LEU A 18 -6.14 -6.76 16.91
C LEU A 18 -6.37 -8.26 17.19
N SER A 19 -5.34 -8.95 17.68
CA SER A 19 -5.41 -10.38 17.99
C SER A 19 -6.15 -10.66 19.31
N GLN A 20 -6.09 -9.72 20.26
CA GLN A 20 -6.78 -9.83 21.55
C GLN A 20 -8.30 -9.59 21.42
N ASP A 21 -8.72 -8.85 20.39
CA ASP A 21 -10.12 -8.52 20.12
C ASP A 21 -10.90 -9.57 19.28
N GLY A 22 -10.37 -10.78 19.11
CA GLY A 22 -11.16 -11.96 18.74
C GLY A 22 -11.84 -11.94 17.36
N CYS A 23 -11.06 -11.91 16.27
CA CYS A 23 -11.57 -12.11 14.90
C CYS A 23 -11.85 -13.60 14.56
N THR A 24 -12.12 -14.45 15.56
CA THR A 24 -12.34 -15.91 15.36
C THR A 24 -13.70 -16.42 15.84
N GLN A 25 -14.67 -15.54 16.12
CA GLN A 25 -16.03 -15.95 16.48
C GLN A 25 -17.02 -15.64 15.34
N PRO A 26 -17.78 -16.63 14.82
CA PRO A 26 -18.85 -16.37 13.87
C PRO A 26 -20.09 -15.94 14.65
N SER A 27 -20.15 -14.69 15.09
CA SER A 27 -21.43 -14.12 15.54
C SER A 27 -21.53 -12.65 15.19
N VAL A 28 -22.59 -12.37 14.44
CA VAL A 28 -23.05 -11.06 13.98
C VAL A 28 -23.19 -10.08 15.14
N ILE A 29 -22.60 -8.87 15.00
CA ILE A 29 -23.14 -7.53 15.31
C ILE A 29 -21.96 -6.54 15.40
N SER A 30 -21.81 -5.73 14.35
CA SER A 30 -21.27 -4.35 14.36
C SER A 30 -19.97 -4.06 15.15
N THR A 31 -18.89 -4.77 14.90
CA THR A 31 -17.58 -4.13 14.94
C THR A 31 -17.41 -3.34 13.65
N PRO A 32 -16.95 -2.06 13.66
CA PRO A 32 -16.58 -1.41 12.42
C PRO A 32 -15.37 -2.19 11.90
N ARG A 33 -15.65 -3.18 11.04
CA ARG A 33 -14.68 -3.99 10.31
C ARG A 33 -13.57 -3.02 9.91
N CYS A 34 -12.39 -3.17 10.51
CA CYS A 34 -11.26 -2.25 10.42
C CYS A 34 -11.40 -1.36 9.18
N GLN A 35 -11.93 -0.15 9.36
CA GLN A 35 -12.40 0.64 8.21
C GLN A 35 -11.20 0.88 7.31
N LEU A 36 -11.20 0.22 6.15
CA LEU A 36 -10.22 0.51 5.12
C LEU A 36 -10.44 1.96 4.71
N ALA A 37 -9.34 2.69 4.52
CA ALA A 37 -9.45 4.01 3.90
C ALA A 37 -10.20 3.85 2.57
N GLU A 38 -11.20 4.70 2.36
CA GLU A 38 -12.10 4.63 1.21
C GLU A 38 -11.34 4.68 -0.13
N HIS A 39 -10.21 5.38 -0.15
CA HIS A 39 -9.34 5.55 -1.30
C HIS A 39 -7.97 4.93 -1.03
N ARG A 40 -7.92 3.59 -1.03
CA ARG A 40 -6.68 2.83 -0.90
C ARG A 40 -6.44 2.06 -2.19
N TYR A 41 -5.28 2.30 -2.81
CA TYR A 41 -4.87 1.62 -4.03
C TYR A 41 -3.55 0.89 -3.77
N GLY A 42 -3.53 -0.42 -4.04
CA GLY A 42 -2.33 -1.23 -4.06
C GLY A 42 -1.42 -0.88 -5.24
N ARG A 43 -0.24 -1.50 -5.29
CA ARG A 43 0.76 -1.25 -6.34
C ARG A 43 0.18 -1.47 -7.74
N GLU A 44 -0.49 -2.60 -7.97
CA GLU A 44 -1.00 -2.95 -9.31
C GLU A 44 -2.21 -2.10 -9.70
N GLU A 45 -3.05 -1.76 -8.72
CA GLU A 45 -4.18 -0.86 -8.93
C GLU A 45 -3.66 0.53 -9.34
N MET A 46 -2.60 1.02 -8.69
CA MET A 46 -2.00 2.29 -9.09
C MET A 46 -1.38 2.26 -10.48
N LEU A 47 -0.69 1.17 -10.84
CA LEU A 47 -0.10 1.03 -12.18
C LEU A 47 -1.19 0.91 -13.26
N ALA A 48 -2.31 0.26 -12.97
CA ALA A 48 -3.45 0.14 -13.89
C ALA A 48 -4.15 1.49 -14.16
N LEU A 49 -4.01 2.47 -13.27
CA LEU A 49 -4.57 3.81 -13.43
C LEU A 49 -3.68 4.74 -14.28
N PHE A 50 -2.49 4.29 -14.71
CA PHE A 50 -1.59 5.11 -15.52
C PHE A 50 -2.16 5.35 -16.93
N ASP A 51 -2.23 6.61 -17.34
CA ASP A 51 -2.74 7.04 -18.65
C ASP A 51 -1.71 7.94 -19.34
N HIS A 52 -1.24 7.49 -20.51
CA HIS A 52 -0.26 8.17 -21.34
C HIS A 52 -0.79 9.44 -22.02
N THR A 53 -2.11 9.63 -22.06
CA THR A 53 -2.75 10.77 -22.73
C THR A 53 -2.90 12.00 -21.83
N VAL A 54 -2.63 11.85 -20.53
CA VAL A 54 -2.72 12.93 -19.56
C VAL A 54 -1.58 13.94 -19.79
N LYS A 55 -1.96 15.21 -19.94
CA LYS A 55 -1.02 16.32 -20.09
C LYS A 55 -0.41 16.69 -18.74
N ALA A 56 0.86 17.09 -18.78
CA ALA A 56 1.53 17.62 -17.60
C ALA A 56 0.84 18.91 -17.10
N PRO A 57 0.73 19.11 -15.77
CA PRO A 57 0.25 20.35 -15.20
C PRO A 57 1.13 21.56 -15.59
N ASP A 58 0.50 22.70 -15.91
CA ASP A 58 1.18 23.92 -16.36
C ASP A 58 2.27 24.40 -15.39
N LEU A 59 2.07 24.17 -14.08
CA LEU A 59 3.02 24.54 -13.03
C LEU A 59 4.40 23.88 -13.22
N LEU A 60 4.46 22.66 -13.76
CA LEU A 60 5.73 21.97 -13.99
C LEU A 60 6.57 22.62 -15.08
N SER A 61 5.95 23.24 -16.09
CA SER A 61 6.67 23.91 -17.19
C SER A 61 7.58 25.05 -16.70
N SER A 62 7.27 25.61 -15.52
CA SER A 62 8.08 26.67 -14.89
C SER A 62 9.38 26.16 -14.25
N ILE A 63 9.55 24.84 -14.11
CA ILE A 63 10.70 24.21 -13.46
C ILE A 63 11.41 23.28 -14.47
N PRO A 64 12.20 23.85 -15.41
CA PRO A 64 12.78 23.09 -16.51
C PRO A 64 13.78 22.01 -16.06
N SER A 65 14.38 22.15 -14.86
CA SER A 65 15.28 21.14 -14.31
C SER A 65 14.57 19.88 -13.81
N LEU A 66 13.26 19.93 -13.58
CA LEU A 66 12.44 18.81 -13.10
C LEU A 66 11.40 18.35 -14.13
N TYR A 67 11.11 19.16 -15.13
CA TYR A 67 10.13 18.86 -16.15
C TYR A 67 10.69 17.95 -17.24
N VAL A 68 9.99 16.87 -17.52
CA VAL A 68 10.24 16.02 -18.68
C VAL A 68 9.05 16.17 -19.64
N GLU A 69 9.33 16.66 -20.84
CA GLU A 69 8.29 16.97 -21.84
C GLU A 69 7.55 15.71 -22.32
N LYS A 70 8.27 14.59 -22.44
CA LYS A 70 7.71 13.30 -22.83
C LYS A 70 7.25 12.54 -21.59
N THR A 71 6.00 12.08 -21.59
CA THR A 71 5.47 11.18 -20.56
C THR A 71 6.38 9.96 -20.40
N GLN A 72 6.80 9.69 -19.16
CA GLN A 72 7.60 8.52 -18.80
C GLN A 72 6.71 7.46 -18.16
N GLU A 73 6.91 6.20 -18.53
CA GLU A 73 6.21 5.08 -17.91
C GLU A 73 6.75 4.83 -16.50
N PRO A 74 5.92 4.31 -15.58
CA PRO A 74 6.41 3.87 -14.28
C PRO A 74 7.55 2.85 -14.42
N LEU A 75 8.65 3.06 -13.71
CA LEU A 75 9.82 2.15 -13.73
C LEU A 75 9.45 0.69 -13.43
N ALA A 76 8.39 0.45 -12.65
CA ALA A 76 7.88 -0.88 -12.34
C ALA A 76 7.37 -1.67 -13.57
N LEU A 77 7.07 -0.98 -14.68
CA LEU A 77 6.69 -1.59 -15.96
C LEU A 77 7.90 -1.81 -16.88
N GLN A 78 9.05 -1.24 -16.54
CA GLN A 78 10.28 -1.37 -17.31
C GLN A 78 11.07 -2.58 -16.83
N GLN A 79 11.67 -3.30 -17.76
CA GLN A 79 12.64 -4.34 -17.42
C GLN A 79 13.88 -3.68 -16.84
N MET A 80 14.46 -4.29 -15.80
CA MET A 80 15.74 -3.83 -15.24
C MET A 80 16.82 -3.83 -16.31
N THR A 81 17.64 -2.79 -16.31
CA THR A 81 18.80 -2.73 -17.19
C THR A 81 19.98 -3.48 -16.57
N GLU A 82 20.95 -3.89 -17.40
CA GLU A 82 22.14 -4.62 -16.95
C GLU A 82 22.97 -3.83 -15.91
N ASP A 83 22.93 -2.49 -15.96
CA ASP A 83 23.64 -1.60 -15.03
C ASP A 83 23.03 -1.58 -13.60
N GLU A 84 21.78 -2.04 -13.46
CA GLU A 84 21.03 -2.04 -12.20
C GLU A 84 21.10 -3.37 -11.43
N THR A 85 21.86 -4.36 -11.94
CA THR A 85 21.98 -5.72 -11.36
C THR A 85 23.36 -5.96 -10.75
#